data_AF-A0A963JRD2-F1
#
_entry.id   AF-A0A963JRD2-F1
#
_cell.length_a   1.000
_cell.length_b   1.000
_cell.length_c   1.000
_cell.angle_alpha   90.00
_cell.angle_beta   90.00
_cell.angle_gamma   90.00
#
_symmetry.space_group_name_H-M   'P 1'
#
loop_
_entity.id
_entity.type
_entity.pdbx_description
1 polymer ?
#
loop_
_entity_poly.entity_id
_entity_poly.type
_entity_poly.pdbx_seq_one_letter_code
_entity_poly.pdbx_strand_id
1 'polypeptide(L)'
;MSQPFNTDSTVARVRGYLVDLQARIIGALEAVEGAGGARAVTDPWHKAPGEPLQGDGITRIIEGGRVFERAGCGFSHVRGPQLPPSATQHR
;
A
#
# COMPACT_ATOMS: atom_id res chain seq x y z
N MET A 1 -1.10 -33.59 -2.60
CA MET A 1 -0.96 -32.37 -3.43
C MET A 1 -1.49 -31.20 -2.62
N SER A 2 -0.64 -30.35 -2.06
CA SER A 2 -1.10 -29.16 -1.32
C SER A 2 -1.64 -28.16 -2.32
N GLN A 3 -2.94 -27.87 -2.30
CA GLN A 3 -3.43 -26.69 -2.98
C GLN A 3 -2.80 -25.44 -2.33
N PRO A 4 -2.38 -24.44 -3.12
CA PRO A 4 -1.93 -23.18 -2.55
C PRO A 4 -3.07 -22.57 -1.74
N PHE A 5 -2.80 -22.21 -0.48
CA PHE A 5 -3.78 -21.60 0.43
C PHE A 5 -4.40 -20.32 -0.14
N ASN A 6 -3.68 -19.60 -1.01
CA ASN A 6 -4.18 -18.44 -1.74
C ASN A 6 -3.94 -18.65 -3.24
N THR A 7 -5.02 -18.77 -4.00
CA THR A 7 -4.95 -18.77 -5.48
C THR A 7 -4.57 -17.39 -5.98
N ASP A 8 -3.98 -17.30 -7.18
CA ASP A 8 -3.69 -16.01 -7.83
C ASP A 8 -4.94 -15.14 -7.97
N SER A 9 -6.10 -15.77 -8.20
CA SER A 9 -7.40 -15.09 -8.23
C SER A 9 -7.78 -14.47 -6.88
N THR A 10 -7.50 -15.16 -5.77
CA THR A 10 -7.75 -14.64 -4.42
C THR A 10 -6.82 -13.46 -4.12
N VAL A 11 -5.53 -13.60 -4.45
CA VAL A 11 -4.53 -12.54 -4.28
C VAL A 11 -4.92 -11.29 -5.09
N ALA A 12 -5.34 -11.46 -6.34
CA ALA A 12 -5.78 -10.36 -7.20
C ALA A 12 -7.02 -9.63 -6.65
N ARG A 13 -7.99 -10.37 -6.11
CA ARG A 13 -9.19 -9.79 -5.47
C ARG A 13 -8.84 -8.96 -4.24
N VAL A 14 -7.97 -9.48 -3.37
CA VAL A 14 -7.51 -8.76 -2.18
C VAL A 14 -6.70 -7.51 -2.59
N ARG A 15 -5.81 -7.63 -3.59
CA ARG A 15 -5.09 -6.47 -4.15
C ARG A 15 -6.05 -5.38 -4.60
N GLY A 16 -7.06 -5.73 -5.40
CA GLY A 16 -8.06 -4.78 -5.89
C GLY A 16 -8.81 -4.09 -4.76
N TYR A 17 -9.27 -4.86 -3.77
CA TYR A 17 -9.95 -4.31 -2.58
C TYR A 17 -9.06 -3.34 -1.79
N LEU A 18 -7.78 -3.68 -1.56
CA LEU A 18 -6.88 -2.84 -0.77
C LEU A 18 -6.49 -1.55 -1.48
N VAL A 19 -6.31 -1.58 -2.80
CA VAL A 19 -6.08 -0.37 -3.62
C VAL A 19 -7.32 0.53 -3.61
N ASP A 20 -8.52 -0.04 -3.73
CA ASP A 20 -9.77 0.71 -3.58
C ASP A 20 -9.93 1.31 -2.17
N LEU A 21 -9.57 0.55 -1.13
CA LEU A 21 -9.59 1.04 0.24
C LEU A 21 -8.64 2.23 0.44
N GLN A 22 -7.42 2.17 -0.09
CA GLN A 22 -6.49 3.29 -0.08
C GLN A 22 -7.12 4.52 -0.75
N ALA A 23 -7.76 4.35 -1.91
CA ALA A 23 -8.40 5.45 -2.62
C ALA A 23 -9.54 6.08 -1.80
N ARG A 24 -10.39 5.27 -1.15
CA ARG A 24 -11.46 5.77 -0.29
C ARG A 24 -10.94 6.49 0.96
N ILE A 25 -9.88 5.98 1.58
CA ILE A 25 -9.26 6.65 2.74
C ILE A 25 -8.70 8.01 2.33
N ILE A 26 -7.91 8.06 1.25
CA ILE A 26 -7.35 9.32 0.74
C ILE A 26 -8.45 10.30 0.34
N GLY A 27 -9.48 9.84 -0.36
CA GLY A 27 -10.62 10.68 -0.73
C GLY A 27 -11.36 11.24 0.49
N ALA A 28 -11.50 10.46 1.57
CA ALA A 28 -12.07 10.96 2.82
C ALA A 28 -11.20 12.02 3.49
N LEU A 29 -9.86 11.84 3.52
CA LEU A 29 -8.93 12.84 4.04
C LEU A 29 -8.99 14.14 3.23
N GLU A 30 -9.00 14.03 1.90
CA GLU A 30 -9.13 15.16 0.97
C GLU A 30 -10.48 15.88 1.06
N ALA A 31 -11.55 15.17 1.44
CA ALA A 31 -12.86 15.76 1.70
C ALA A 31 -12.85 16.58 3.00
N VAL A 32 -12.14 16.11 4.03
CA VAL A 32 -11.95 16.85 5.30
C VAL A 32 -11.11 18.11 5.10
N GLU A 33 -10.09 18.07 4.23
CA GLU A 33 -9.33 19.25 3.80
C GLU A 33 -10.20 20.31 3.09
N GLY A 34 -11.27 19.87 2.43
CA GLY A 34 -12.26 20.73 1.80
C GLY A 34 -11.84 21.32 0.45
N ALA A 35 -12.60 22.31 -0.02
CA ALA A 35 -12.29 23.01 -1.27
C ALA A 35 -11.04 23.90 -1.10
N GLY A 36 -10.06 23.72 -1.98
CA GLY A 36 -8.78 24.43 -1.92
C GLY A 36 -7.82 23.96 -0.81
N GLY A 37 -8.14 22.86 -0.12
CA GLY A 37 -7.21 22.18 0.79
C GLY A 37 -6.16 21.35 0.05
N ALA A 38 -5.21 20.80 0.81
CA ALA A 38 -4.12 20.02 0.22
C ALA A 38 -4.65 18.71 -0.39
N ARG A 39 -3.98 18.25 -1.45
CA ARG A 39 -4.28 17.01 -2.16
C ARG A 39 -3.14 16.03 -2.00
N ALA A 40 -3.45 14.74 -2.10
CA ALA A 40 -2.46 13.71 -1.94
C ALA A 40 -1.53 13.65 -3.16
N VAL A 41 -0.23 13.70 -2.92
CA VAL A 41 0.78 13.27 -3.90
C VAL A 41 0.75 11.76 -3.97
N THR A 42 0.62 11.22 -5.20
CA THR A 42 0.65 9.78 -5.46
C THR A 42 2.01 9.40 -6.02
N ASP A 43 2.71 8.52 -5.30
CA ASP A 43 4.04 8.04 -5.64
C ASP A 43 4.03 6.50 -5.78
N PRO A 44 3.87 5.97 -7.01
CA PRO A 44 4.00 4.56 -7.28
C PRO A 44 5.48 4.14 -7.28
N TRP A 45 5.78 3.02 -6.65
CA TRP A 45 7.14 2.48 -6.62
C TRP A 45 7.18 1.00 -6.99
N HIS A 46 8.35 0.56 -7.44
CA HIS A 46 8.63 -0.82 -7.76
C HIS A 46 10.05 -1.19 -7.29
N LYS A 47 10.22 -2.40 -6.78
CA LYS A 47 11.52 -2.94 -6.38
C LYS A 47 12.19 -3.63 -7.55
N ALA A 48 13.48 -3.41 -7.74
CA ALA A 48 14.18 -3.95 -8.90
C ALA A 48 14.29 -5.49 -8.82
N PRO A 49 14.39 -6.17 -9.99
CA PRO A 49 14.68 -7.60 -10.01
C PRO A 49 15.98 -7.92 -9.27
N GLY A 50 15.99 -8.98 -8.46
CA GLY A 50 17.17 -9.43 -7.72
C GLY A 50 17.34 -8.81 -6.32
N GLU A 51 16.53 -7.82 -5.94
CA GLU A 51 16.45 -7.39 -4.54
C GLU A 51 15.86 -8.51 -3.65
N PRO A 52 16.32 -8.68 -2.40
CA PRO A 52 15.77 -9.66 -1.47
C PRO A 52 14.26 -9.48 -1.23
N LEU A 53 13.78 -8.23 -1.27
CA LEU A 53 12.37 -7.86 -1.23
C LEU A 53 11.96 -7.31 -2.60
N GLN A 54 11.02 -7.99 -3.25
CA GLN A 54 10.49 -7.63 -4.57
C GLN A 54 9.05 -7.14 -4.42
N GLY A 55 8.50 -6.54 -5.48
CA GLY A 55 7.10 -6.13 -5.56
C GLY A 55 6.93 -4.65 -5.85
N ASP A 56 5.74 -4.15 -5.58
CA ASP A 56 5.31 -2.79 -5.91
C ASP A 56 4.44 -2.20 -4.81
N GLY A 57 4.20 -0.90 -4.91
CA GLY A 57 3.29 -0.21 -4.02
C GLY A 57 2.93 1.18 -4.52
N ILE A 58 2.05 1.83 -3.77
CA ILE A 58 1.60 3.20 -4.02
C ILE A 58 1.63 3.91 -2.69
N THR A 59 2.44 4.95 -2.57
CA THR A 59 2.42 5.85 -1.43
C THR A 59 1.54 7.05 -1.78
N ARG A 60 0.57 7.39 -0.92
CA ARG A 60 -0.23 8.60 -1.08
C ARG A 60 -0.14 9.46 0.17
N ILE A 61 0.41 10.66 0.04
CA ILE A 61 0.67 11.57 1.17
C ILE A 61 0.07 12.95 0.89
N ILE A 62 -0.62 13.53 1.86
CA ILE A 62 -1.01 14.93 1.94
C ILE A 62 -0.03 15.61 2.90
N GLU A 63 0.56 16.75 2.50
CA GLU A 63 1.46 17.55 3.34
C GLU A 63 1.07 19.03 3.25
N GLY A 64 1.28 19.77 4.35
CA GLY A 64 1.00 21.21 4.39
C GLY A 64 -0.50 21.54 4.23
N GLY A 65 -1.36 20.63 4.69
CA GLY A 65 -2.81 20.79 4.64
C GLY A 65 -3.34 21.81 5.64
N ARG A 66 -4.59 22.20 5.43
CA ARG A 66 -5.32 23.11 6.32
C ARG A 66 -5.74 22.42 7.61
N VAL A 67 -5.98 21.11 7.54
CA VAL A 67 -6.38 20.27 8.68
C VAL A 67 -5.23 19.34 9.07
N PHE A 68 -4.65 18.64 8.09
CA PHE A 68 -3.55 17.73 8.31
C PHE A 68 -2.22 18.40 7.98
N GLU A 69 -1.37 18.59 8.98
CA GLU A 69 0.04 18.93 8.74
C GLU A 69 0.68 17.87 7.82
N ARG A 70 0.40 16.59 8.11
CA ARG A 70 0.75 15.45 7.27
C ARG A 70 -0.23 14.29 7.49
N ALA A 71 -0.71 13.69 6.41
CA ALA A 71 -1.50 12.47 6.43
C ALA A 71 -1.16 11.58 5.23
N GLY A 72 -1.46 10.29 5.29
CA GLY A 72 -1.21 9.42 4.16
C GLY A 72 -1.63 7.98 4.36
N CYS A 73 -1.70 7.26 3.25
CA CYS A 73 -2.01 5.84 3.23
C CYS A 73 -1.08 5.16 2.22
N GLY A 74 -0.27 4.21 2.68
CA GLY A 74 0.61 3.41 1.85
C GLY A 74 -0.04 2.07 1.49
N PHE A 75 0.07 1.68 0.22
CA PHE A 75 -0.24 0.35 -0.26
C PHE A 75 1.05 -0.35 -0.69
N SER A 76 1.22 -1.61 -0.29
CA SER A 76 2.37 -2.44 -0.67
C SER A 76 1.90 -3.85 -1.02
N HIS A 77 2.38 -4.37 -2.15
CA HIS A 77 2.27 -5.77 -2.55
C HIS A 77 3.68 -6.32 -2.77
N VAL A 78 4.24 -6.92 -1.72
CA VAL A 78 5.62 -7.40 -1.73
C VAL A 78 5.70 -8.92 -1.70
N ARG A 79 6.78 -9.45 -2.28
CA ARG A 79 7.11 -10.87 -2.30
C ARG A 79 8.62 -11.07 -2.25
N GLY A 80 9.05 -12.24 -1.83
CA GLY A 80 10.46 -12.58 -1.78
C GLY A 80 10.66 -14.07 -1.57
N PRO A 81 11.86 -14.58 -1.86
CA PRO A 81 12.18 -15.99 -1.67
C PRO A 81 12.28 -16.38 -0.18
N GLN A 82 12.41 -15.40 0.71
CA GLN A 82 12.61 -15.63 2.14
C GLN A 82 11.82 -14.62 2.97
N LEU A 83 11.30 -15.06 4.12
CA LEU A 83 10.72 -14.19 5.13
C LEU A 83 11.81 -13.36 5.83
N PRO A 84 11.52 -12.12 6.27
CA PRO A 84 12.47 -11.34 7.05
C PRO A 84 12.74 -12.02 8.41
N PRO A 85 13.94 -11.83 9.00
CA PRO A 85 14.29 -12.45 10.28
C PRO A 85 13.27 -12.20 11.41
N SER A 86 12.66 -11.01 11.45
CA SER A 86 11.62 -10.65 12.42
C SER A 86 10.37 -11.52 12.32
N ALA A 87 10.05 -12.07 11.13
CA ALA A 87 8.91 -12.96 10.92
C ALA A 87 9.23 -14.43 11.23
N THR A 88 10.51 -14.78 11.42
CA THR A 88 10.96 -16.16 11.67
C THR A 88 11.59 -16.38 13.04
N GLN A 89 11.90 -15.33 13.79
CA GLN A 89 12.58 -15.39 15.10
C GLN A 89 11.76 -16.07 16.22
N HIS A 90 10.45 -16.24 16.07
CA HIS A 90 9.57 -16.89 17.04
C HIS A 90 8.95 -18.20 16.55
N ARG A 91 9.64 -18.93 15.66
CA ARG A 91 9.22 -20.29 15.33
C ARG A 91 9.85 -21.31 16.26
#